data_AF-E9F3I6-F1
#
_entry.id   AF-E9F3I6-F1
#
_cell.length_a   1.000
_cell.length_b   1.000
_cell.length_c   1.000
_cell.angle_alpha   90.00
_cell.angle_beta   90.00
_cell.angle_gamma   90.00
#
_symmetry.space_group_name_H-M   'P 1'
#
loop_
_entity.id
_entity.type
_entity.pdbx_description
1 polymer ?
#
loop_
_entity_poly.entity_id
_entity_poly.type
_entity_poly.pdbx_seq_one_letter_code
_entity_poly.pdbx_strand_id
1 'polypeptide(L)'
;MHPKLKYASLKLLELFTTIFSFAAKNEKVSSSSAISQQTSFLDGMRGIAALIVAFYHTAQAYSSAVEKGYGHNGENCSFIQLPFIRLLYAGHAMVCVFFVIGGYVNALRPLHMMHYEKQWDKLFTSISSSLLRRSIRLYIPPVFATFFSAITVRLGWWEASRTAIDAGMFAGWPDFHPPRQPTMSAQLADWWHHTAGLFNLWTYMTSSDAQPYYNVYDPHLWTVPYEVRTSLILMLVLVIVARCRPLARWLLLLAFIQFSASWARWEVVMFLSGAMLADIKMYRDVHNESLPMQSEKDDSLLSAIGGPQKAAVTAIVLFTGLYLLSAPSTHIDGTPGYITITSMIPESYGDKRRIVYGAGAIMLIWATSSSPALQQLFLTGIAQYLGRISYALYIVHGPLLHIVGYAITTAIWKYLGTDGESMMRWIAAVGLGNAITFAIIFLVANFFYIWVDTTSWDGGDKKPGDFFSSAQ
;
A
#
# COMPACT_ATOMS: atom_id res chain seq x y z
N MET A 1 28.59 -20.02 -15.22
CA MET A 1 28.15 -19.33 -13.99
C MET A 1 29.33 -19.28 -13.02
N HIS A 2 29.89 -18.10 -12.74
CA HIS A 2 31.18 -17.95 -12.03
C HIS A 2 31.08 -18.46 -10.57
N PRO A 3 32.07 -19.19 -10.01
CA PRO A 3 32.03 -19.71 -8.64
C PRO A 3 31.84 -18.64 -7.55
N LYS A 4 32.26 -17.39 -7.83
CA LYS A 4 32.05 -16.23 -6.95
C LYS A 4 30.58 -15.78 -6.85
N LEU A 5 29.79 -15.92 -7.93
CA LEU A 5 28.35 -15.60 -7.92
C LEU A 5 27.55 -16.59 -7.08
N LYS A 6 27.89 -17.88 -7.15
CA LYS A 6 27.23 -18.94 -6.35
C LYS A 6 27.47 -18.74 -4.85
N TYR A 7 28.68 -18.32 -4.49
CA TYR A 7 29.03 -18.01 -3.10
C TYR A 7 28.27 -16.78 -2.57
N ALA A 8 28.19 -15.70 -3.36
CA ALA A 8 27.43 -14.50 -3.00
C ALA A 8 25.93 -14.77 -2.83
N SER A 9 25.33 -15.56 -3.73
CA SER A 9 23.91 -15.93 -3.63
C SER A 9 23.60 -16.78 -2.39
N LEU A 10 24.50 -17.69 -2.03
CA LEU A 10 24.36 -18.53 -0.82
C LEU A 10 24.42 -17.68 0.46
N LYS A 11 25.37 -16.75 0.54
CA LYS A 11 25.48 -15.82 1.68
C LYS A 11 24.29 -14.87 1.81
N LEU A 12 23.72 -14.42 0.69
CA LEU A 12 22.49 -13.64 0.68
C LEU A 12 21.31 -14.46 1.23
N LEU A 13 21.18 -15.73 0.81
CA LEU A 13 20.14 -16.62 1.33
C LEU A 13 20.29 -16.84 2.85
N GLU A 14 21.52 -17.01 3.35
CA GLU A 14 21.82 -17.10 4.79
C GLU A 14 21.47 -15.80 5.55
N LEU A 15 21.75 -14.64 4.96
CA LEU A 15 21.40 -13.35 5.56
C LEU A 15 19.87 -13.20 5.64
N PHE A 16 19.16 -13.52 4.56
CA PHE A 16 17.69 -13.50 4.55
C PHE A 16 17.12 -14.45 5.60
N THR A 17 17.57 -15.71 5.67
CA THR A 17 17.09 -16.66 6.69
C THR A 17 17.43 -16.23 8.11
N THR A 18 18.58 -15.60 8.33
CA THR A 18 18.96 -15.05 9.64
C THR A 18 18.05 -13.89 10.06
N ILE A 19 17.76 -12.96 9.15
CA ILE A 19 16.83 -11.84 9.42
C ILE A 19 15.42 -12.37 9.72
N PHE A 20 14.92 -13.31 8.92
CA PHE A 20 13.61 -13.92 9.13
C PHE A 20 13.53 -14.72 10.44
N SER A 21 14.58 -15.47 10.80
CA SER A 21 14.62 -16.22 12.07
C SER A 21 14.74 -15.32 13.30
N PHE A 22 15.46 -14.20 13.21
CA PHE A 22 15.53 -13.20 14.27
C PHE A 22 14.18 -12.50 14.47
N ALA A 23 13.48 -12.17 13.37
CA ALA A 23 12.14 -11.61 13.40
C ALA A 23 11.10 -12.58 14.01
N ALA A 24 11.22 -13.88 13.74
CA ALA A 24 10.36 -14.92 14.32
C ALA A 24 10.58 -15.10 15.84
N LYS A 25 11.77 -14.80 16.37
CA LYS A 25 12.14 -15.06 17.77
C LYS A 25 11.59 -14.03 18.77
N ASN A 26 11.13 -12.86 18.30
CA ASN A 26 10.60 -11.78 19.13
C ASN A 26 9.06 -11.79 19.32
N GLU A 27 8.41 -12.94 19.09
CA GLU A 27 6.97 -13.11 19.33
C GLU A 27 6.63 -13.14 20.82
N LYS A 28 6.28 -11.98 21.40
CA LYS A 28 5.33 -11.93 22.52
C LYS A 28 3.93 -11.70 21.95
N VAL A 29 3.14 -12.77 21.92
CA VAL A 29 1.72 -12.72 21.54
C VAL A 29 0.95 -11.95 22.61
N SER A 30 0.69 -10.68 22.35
CA SER A 30 -0.32 -9.90 23.09
C SER A 30 -1.70 -10.42 22.72
N SER A 31 -2.54 -10.73 23.71
CA SER A 31 -3.93 -11.17 23.53
C SER A 31 -4.75 -10.13 22.78
N SER A 32 -4.97 -10.34 21.48
CA SER A 32 -5.73 -9.43 20.63
C SER A 32 -7.24 -9.72 20.72
N SER A 33 -8.06 -8.66 20.65
CA SER A 33 -9.53 -8.77 20.64
C SER A 33 -10.06 -9.60 19.46
N ALA A 34 -11.24 -10.22 19.60
CA ALA A 34 -11.87 -11.03 18.54
C ALA A 34 -12.00 -10.29 17.19
N ILE A 35 -12.25 -8.98 17.22
CA ILE A 35 -12.30 -8.13 16.02
C ILE A 35 -10.93 -8.06 15.32
N SER A 36 -9.85 -7.95 16.09
CA SER A 36 -8.48 -7.93 15.55
C SER A 36 -8.07 -9.29 14.97
N GLN A 37 -8.58 -10.40 15.49
CA GLN A 37 -8.35 -11.73 14.90
C GLN A 37 -9.09 -11.89 13.56
N GLN A 38 -10.33 -11.42 13.46
CA GLN A 38 -11.15 -11.54 12.24
C GLN A 38 -10.63 -10.71 11.05
N THR A 39 -9.83 -9.67 11.30
CA THR A 39 -9.32 -8.78 10.24
C THR A 39 -7.81 -8.90 10.00
N SER A 40 -7.15 -9.83 10.69
CA SER A 40 -5.70 -10.06 10.58
C SER A 40 -5.23 -10.38 9.15
N PHE A 41 -6.08 -10.98 8.31
CA PHE A 41 -5.78 -11.22 6.90
C PHE A 41 -5.60 -9.91 6.11
N LEU A 42 -6.26 -8.81 6.50
CA LEU A 42 -6.09 -7.50 5.87
C LEU A 42 -4.72 -6.92 6.17
N ASP A 43 -4.17 -7.15 7.36
CA ASP A 43 -2.81 -6.74 7.70
C ASP A 43 -1.79 -7.53 6.87
N GLY A 44 -1.99 -8.84 6.71
CA GLY A 44 -1.15 -9.66 5.82
C GLY A 44 -1.22 -9.20 4.35
N MET A 45 -2.41 -8.86 3.87
CA MET A 45 -2.62 -8.31 2.52
C MET A 45 -1.89 -6.96 2.33
N ARG A 46 -1.97 -6.06 3.33
CA ARG A 46 -1.21 -4.80 3.34
C ARG A 46 0.29 -5.04 3.26
N GLY A 47 0.80 -6.04 3.98
CA GLY A 47 2.20 -6.43 3.94
C GLY A 47 2.68 -6.86 2.55
N ILE A 48 1.93 -7.75 1.90
CA ILE A 48 2.24 -8.21 0.54
C ILE A 48 2.14 -7.05 -0.45
N ALA A 49 1.10 -6.21 -0.34
CA ALA A 49 0.94 -5.02 -1.16
C ALA A 49 2.12 -4.04 -1.01
N ALA A 50 2.63 -3.84 0.21
CA ALA A 50 3.76 -2.95 0.48
C ALA A 50 5.04 -3.46 -0.18
N LEU A 51 5.26 -4.77 -0.13
CA LEU A 51 6.38 -5.42 -0.80
C LEU A 51 6.31 -5.23 -2.33
N ILE A 52 5.13 -5.42 -2.92
CA ILE A 52 4.92 -5.21 -4.36
C ILE A 52 5.18 -3.76 -4.76
N VAL A 53 4.77 -2.79 -3.94
CA VAL A 53 5.06 -1.35 -4.17
C VAL A 53 6.57 -1.08 -4.11
N ALA A 54 7.28 -1.64 -3.13
CA ALA A 54 8.74 -1.49 -3.04
C ALA A 54 9.45 -2.12 -4.25
N PHE A 55 9.01 -3.30 -4.72
CA PHE A 55 9.52 -3.91 -5.95
C PHE A 55 9.26 -3.05 -7.19
N TYR A 56 8.07 -2.47 -7.29
CA TYR A 56 7.71 -1.58 -8.38
C TYR A 56 8.63 -0.36 -8.47
N HIS A 57 8.79 0.41 -7.38
CA HIS A 57 9.66 1.61 -7.37
C HIS A 57 11.12 1.28 -7.65
N THR A 58 11.56 0.10 -7.22
CA THR A 58 12.88 -0.39 -7.55
C THR A 58 13.00 -0.69 -9.05
N ALA A 59 12.06 -1.46 -9.61
CA ALA A 59 12.12 -1.93 -11.00
C ALA A 59 11.88 -0.80 -12.01
N GLN A 60 11.03 0.17 -11.66
CA GLN A 60 10.69 1.32 -12.51
C GLN A 60 11.92 2.15 -12.88
N ALA A 61 12.90 2.30 -11.97
CA ALA A 61 14.15 2.99 -12.27
C ALA A 61 14.97 2.28 -13.36
N TYR A 62 14.92 0.95 -13.42
CA TYR A 62 15.77 0.16 -14.32
C TYR A 62 15.10 -0.22 -15.64
N SER A 63 13.76 -0.23 -15.72
CA SER A 63 13.06 -0.64 -16.95
C SER A 63 11.67 -0.03 -17.06
N SER A 64 11.41 0.67 -18.16
CA SER A 64 10.06 1.15 -18.51
C SER A 64 9.08 0.01 -18.85
N ALA A 65 9.55 -1.23 -19.01
CA ALA A 65 8.69 -2.37 -19.31
C ALA A 65 7.68 -2.67 -18.19
N VAL A 66 7.97 -2.26 -16.94
CA VAL A 66 7.06 -2.45 -15.81
C VAL A 66 5.79 -1.59 -15.91
N GLU A 67 5.78 -0.58 -16.78
CA GLU A 67 4.66 0.33 -16.96
C GLU A 67 3.75 -0.03 -18.13
N LYS A 68 4.33 -0.56 -19.21
CA LYS A 68 3.64 -0.79 -20.49
C LYS A 68 2.79 -2.06 -20.48
N GLY A 69 1.67 -2.03 -21.21
CA GLY A 69 0.78 -3.18 -21.36
C GLY A 69 1.24 -4.15 -22.44
N TYR A 70 1.05 -5.45 -22.20
CA TYR A 70 1.30 -6.49 -23.20
C TYR A 70 0.44 -6.26 -24.46
N GLY A 71 1.04 -6.35 -25.64
CA GLY A 71 0.39 -6.14 -26.93
C GLY A 71 0.13 -4.67 -27.28
N HIS A 72 0.57 -3.70 -26.47
CA HIS A 72 0.49 -2.29 -26.83
C HIS A 72 1.25 -2.02 -28.15
N ASN A 73 0.59 -1.32 -29.08
CA ASN A 73 1.05 -1.05 -30.46
C ASN A 73 1.43 -2.29 -31.29
N GLY A 74 1.02 -3.50 -30.89
CA GLY A 74 1.31 -4.75 -31.61
C GLY A 74 2.75 -5.28 -31.48
N GLU A 75 3.66 -4.54 -30.84
CA GLU A 75 5.08 -4.90 -30.74
C GLU A 75 5.52 -5.32 -29.32
N ASN A 76 4.80 -4.88 -28.29
CA ASN A 76 5.21 -5.08 -26.90
C ASN A 76 4.80 -6.46 -26.35
N CYS A 77 5.58 -7.51 -26.64
CA CYS A 77 5.25 -8.90 -26.32
C CYS A 77 6.03 -9.48 -25.12
N SER A 78 6.38 -8.66 -24.12
CA SER A 78 7.18 -9.15 -22.98
C SER A 78 6.33 -9.99 -22.02
N PHE A 79 6.78 -11.22 -21.75
CA PHE A 79 6.08 -12.18 -20.87
C PHE A 79 5.74 -11.60 -19.48
N ILE A 80 6.60 -10.76 -18.92
CA ILE A 80 6.39 -10.17 -17.58
C ILE A 80 5.15 -9.26 -17.53
N GLN A 81 4.75 -8.68 -18.68
CA GLN A 81 3.64 -7.74 -18.80
C GLN A 81 2.28 -8.43 -18.95
N LEU A 82 2.25 -9.76 -19.04
CA LEU A 82 1.00 -10.50 -19.11
C LEU A 82 0.14 -10.26 -17.86
N PRO A 83 -1.19 -10.26 -18.00
CA PRO A 83 -2.09 -10.23 -16.85
C PRO A 83 -1.74 -11.32 -15.84
N PHE A 84 -2.02 -11.07 -14.56
CA PHE A 84 -1.66 -11.90 -13.41
C PHE A 84 -0.17 -11.95 -13.08
N ILE A 85 0.72 -12.10 -14.06
CA ILE A 85 2.18 -12.09 -13.85
C ILE A 85 2.65 -10.71 -13.39
N ARG A 86 2.12 -9.65 -14.03
CA ARG A 86 2.38 -8.26 -13.68
C ARG A 86 2.05 -7.91 -12.22
N LEU A 87 1.13 -8.63 -11.56
CA LEU A 87 0.74 -8.34 -10.19
C LEU A 87 1.92 -8.39 -9.20
N LEU A 88 2.98 -9.13 -9.53
CA LEU A 88 4.22 -9.18 -8.74
C LEU A 88 4.91 -7.82 -8.59
N TYR A 89 4.62 -6.87 -9.49
CA TYR A 89 5.21 -5.53 -9.49
C TYR A 89 4.17 -4.43 -9.80
N ALA A 90 2.87 -4.68 -9.61
CA ALA A 90 1.81 -3.72 -9.93
C ALA A 90 1.62 -2.65 -8.82
N GLY A 91 2.63 -1.82 -8.57
CA GLY A 91 2.64 -0.85 -7.47
C GLY A 91 1.42 0.10 -7.45
N HIS A 92 1.07 0.70 -8.58
CA HIS A 92 -0.11 1.59 -8.68
C HIS A 92 -1.44 0.90 -8.35
N ALA A 93 -1.59 -0.38 -8.69
CA ALA A 93 -2.77 -1.16 -8.37
C ALA A 93 -2.85 -1.45 -6.86
N MET A 94 -1.71 -1.77 -6.24
CA MET A 94 -1.61 -2.00 -4.79
C MET A 94 -1.96 -0.75 -3.97
N VAL A 95 -1.69 0.45 -4.49
CA VAL A 95 -2.20 1.70 -3.87
C VAL A 95 -3.73 1.68 -3.76
N CYS A 96 -4.45 1.22 -4.78
CA CYS A 96 -5.91 1.13 -4.71
C CYS A 96 -6.36 0.09 -3.67
N VAL A 97 -5.65 -1.04 -3.58
CA VAL A 97 -5.87 -2.05 -2.52
C VAL A 97 -5.69 -1.42 -1.13
N PHE A 98 -4.63 -0.64 -0.90
CA PHE A 98 -4.43 0.06 0.38
C PHE A 98 -5.59 0.99 0.74
N PHE A 99 -6.12 1.74 -0.21
CA PHE A 99 -7.22 2.67 0.05
C PHE A 99 -8.52 1.95 0.40
N VAL A 100 -8.84 0.83 -0.28
CA VAL A 100 -10.03 0.04 0.06
C VAL A 100 -9.85 -0.63 1.43
N ILE A 101 -8.66 -1.18 1.75
CA ILE A 101 -8.38 -1.72 3.09
C ILE A 101 -8.48 -0.62 4.15
N GLY A 102 -7.92 0.57 3.88
CA GLY A 102 -7.95 1.71 4.78
C GLY A 102 -9.38 2.12 5.14
N GLY A 103 -10.25 2.20 4.13
CA GLY A 103 -11.68 2.45 4.32
C GLY A 103 -12.39 1.37 5.10
N TYR A 104 -12.12 0.10 4.77
CA TYR A 104 -12.69 -1.06 5.45
C TYR A 104 -12.34 -1.05 6.94
N VAL A 105 -11.05 -0.99 7.28
CA VAL A 105 -10.55 -1.08 8.66
C VAL A 105 -11.01 0.12 9.49
N ASN A 106 -10.99 1.33 8.92
CA ASN A 106 -11.41 2.53 9.64
C ASN A 106 -12.91 2.58 9.93
N ALA A 107 -13.73 1.94 9.11
CA ALA A 107 -15.16 1.88 9.31
C ALA A 107 -15.57 0.84 10.37
N LEU A 108 -14.74 -0.16 10.68
CA LEU A 108 -15.09 -1.28 11.57
C LEU A 108 -15.62 -0.83 12.93
N ARG A 109 -14.85 -0.03 13.67
CA ARG A 109 -15.23 0.38 15.03
C ARG A 109 -16.50 1.24 15.02
N PRO A 110 -16.62 2.29 14.18
CA PRO A 110 -17.88 3.01 14.02
C PRO A 110 -19.05 2.08 13.68
N LEU A 111 -18.92 1.22 12.66
CA LEU A 111 -19.98 0.31 12.22
C LEU A 111 -20.35 -0.72 13.30
N HIS A 112 -19.38 -1.19 14.10
CA HIS A 112 -19.64 -2.06 15.24
C HIS A 112 -20.55 -1.40 16.26
N MET A 113 -20.26 -0.14 16.60
CA MET A 113 -21.10 0.64 17.49
C MET A 113 -22.51 0.88 16.91
N MET A 114 -22.65 0.99 15.59
CA MET A 114 -23.94 1.17 14.91
C MET A 114 -24.78 -0.12 14.89
N HIS A 115 -24.16 -1.27 14.62
CA HIS A 115 -24.85 -2.55 14.45
C HIS A 115 -25.09 -3.30 15.76
N TYR A 116 -24.06 -3.41 16.60
CA TYR A 116 -24.10 -4.23 17.82
C TYR A 116 -24.49 -3.42 19.05
N GLU A 117 -23.77 -2.32 19.32
CA GLU A 117 -23.91 -1.60 20.59
C GLU A 117 -25.10 -0.63 20.61
N LYS A 118 -25.47 -0.07 19.45
CA LYS A 118 -26.47 1.00 19.29
C LYS A 118 -26.19 2.23 20.19
N GLN A 119 -24.92 2.48 20.54
CA GLN A 119 -24.47 3.56 21.42
C GLN A 119 -24.01 4.78 20.63
N TRP A 120 -24.97 5.57 20.14
CA TRP A 120 -24.71 6.74 19.29
C TRP A 120 -23.97 7.87 20.01
N ASP A 121 -24.17 8.03 21.32
CA ASP A 121 -23.52 9.12 22.07
C ASP A 121 -22.00 8.87 22.20
N LYS A 122 -21.60 7.61 22.37
CA LYS A 122 -20.18 7.22 22.44
C LYS A 122 -19.51 7.14 21.07
N LEU A 123 -20.29 7.03 19.99
CA LEU A 123 -19.79 6.99 18.62
C LEU A 123 -18.99 8.26 18.29
N PHE A 124 -19.52 9.44 18.62
CA PHE A 124 -18.87 10.72 18.32
C PHE A 124 -17.52 10.89 19.03
N THR A 125 -17.47 10.54 20.32
CA THR A 125 -16.23 10.53 21.10
C THR A 125 -15.23 9.52 20.53
N SER A 126 -15.70 8.35 20.12
CA SER A 126 -14.86 7.33 19.49
C SER A 126 -14.29 7.80 18.14
N ILE A 127 -15.12 8.41 17.30
CA ILE A 127 -14.73 8.93 15.98
C ILE A 127 -13.70 10.06 16.11
N SER A 128 -14.00 11.09 16.90
CA SER A 128 -13.11 12.25 17.08
C SER A 128 -11.74 11.83 17.61
N SER A 129 -11.74 10.96 18.62
CA SER A 129 -10.52 10.39 19.19
C SER A 129 -9.75 9.59 18.14
N SER A 130 -10.38 8.62 17.47
CA SER A 130 -9.76 7.78 16.44
C SER A 130 -9.15 8.59 15.30
N LEU A 131 -9.85 9.62 14.84
CA LEU A 131 -9.43 10.48 13.74
C LEU A 131 -8.20 11.30 14.10
N LEU A 132 -8.19 11.99 15.26
CA LEU A 132 -7.03 12.75 15.73
C LEU A 132 -5.80 11.85 15.86
N ARG A 133 -6.00 10.68 16.50
CA ARG A 133 -4.95 9.67 16.68
C ARG A 133 -4.35 9.21 15.37
N ARG A 134 -5.21 8.92 14.39
CA ARG A 134 -4.81 8.46 13.07
C ARG A 134 -4.04 9.53 12.31
N SER A 135 -4.51 10.79 12.31
CA SER A 135 -3.83 11.89 11.63
C SER A 135 -2.42 12.12 12.16
N ILE A 136 -2.24 12.11 13.49
CA ILE A 136 -0.93 12.25 14.12
C ILE A 136 -0.01 11.09 13.71
N ARG A 137 -0.48 9.85 13.84
CA ARG A 137 0.28 8.65 13.49
C ARG A 137 0.68 8.59 12.01
N LEU A 138 -0.16 9.11 11.11
CA LEU A 138 0.12 9.12 9.68
C LEU A 138 1.13 10.20 9.26
N TYR A 139 1.23 11.31 9.99
CA TYR A 139 2.10 12.43 9.62
C TYR A 139 3.47 12.41 10.30
N ILE A 140 3.55 12.05 11.59
CA ILE A 140 4.82 12.09 12.33
C ILE A 140 5.92 11.28 11.64
N PRO A 141 5.68 10.01 11.27
CA PRO A 141 6.75 9.17 10.71
C PRO A 141 7.27 9.65 9.33
N PRO A 142 6.42 10.10 8.38
CA PRO A 142 6.86 10.78 7.15
C PRO A 142 7.66 12.07 7.36
N VAL A 143 7.25 12.92 8.31
CA VAL A 143 7.99 14.14 8.65
C VAL A 143 9.38 13.80 9.17
N PHE A 144 9.49 12.78 10.01
CA PHE A 144 10.77 12.30 10.53
C PHE A 144 11.65 11.70 9.43
N ALA A 145 11.09 10.89 8.54
CA ALA A 145 11.84 10.29 7.44
C ALA A 145 12.38 11.34 6.46
N THR A 146 11.55 12.30 6.05
CA THR A 146 11.98 13.40 5.17
C THR A 146 13.01 14.31 5.84
N PHE A 147 12.95 14.49 7.17
CA PHE A 147 13.97 15.19 7.93
C PHE A 147 15.33 14.47 7.82
N PHE A 148 15.35 13.14 7.95
CA PHE A 148 16.58 12.36 7.70
C PHE A 148 17.04 12.42 6.24
N SER A 149 16.12 12.42 5.27
CA SER A 149 16.47 12.68 3.87
C SER A 149 17.18 14.03 3.73
N ALA A 150 16.69 15.09 4.37
CA ALA A 150 17.32 16.41 4.32
C ALA A 150 18.74 16.42 4.92
N ILE A 151 18.93 15.76 6.06
CA ILE A 151 20.26 15.60 6.68
C ILE A 151 21.20 14.85 5.72
N THR A 152 20.77 13.71 5.20
CA THR A 152 21.62 12.85 4.34
C THR A 152 21.94 13.51 2.98
N VAL A 153 21.03 14.32 2.43
CA VAL A 153 21.30 15.20 1.28
C VAL A 153 22.40 16.20 1.64
N ARG A 154 22.32 16.88 2.79
CA ARG A 154 23.34 17.86 3.19
C ARG A 154 24.71 17.24 3.45
N LEU A 155 24.74 15.99 3.93
CA LEU A 155 25.95 15.18 4.13
C LEU A 155 26.51 14.62 2.81
N GLY A 156 25.79 14.74 1.69
CA GLY A 156 26.25 14.30 0.37
C GLY A 156 26.07 12.79 0.11
N TRP A 157 25.23 12.10 0.88
CA TRP A 157 25.01 10.65 0.72
C TRP A 157 24.26 10.30 -0.57
N TRP A 158 23.62 11.28 -1.20
CA TRP A 158 22.84 11.12 -2.42
C TRP A 158 23.67 11.35 -3.70
N GLU A 159 24.89 11.89 -3.59
CA GLU A 159 25.67 12.36 -4.75
C GLU A 159 26.12 11.23 -5.69
N ALA A 160 26.40 10.04 -5.14
CA ALA A 160 26.76 8.87 -5.95
C ALA A 160 25.61 8.47 -6.88
N SER A 161 24.39 8.44 -6.33
CA SER A 161 23.18 8.14 -7.06
C SER A 161 22.81 9.25 -8.04
N ARG A 162 22.93 10.52 -7.63
CA ARG A 162 22.72 11.69 -8.50
C ARG A 162 23.63 11.64 -9.74
N THR A 163 24.92 11.41 -9.52
CA THR A 163 25.91 11.29 -10.62
C THR A 163 25.53 10.17 -11.58
N ALA A 164 25.01 9.04 -11.09
CA ALA A 164 24.59 7.94 -11.94
C ALA A 164 23.30 8.24 -12.73
N ILE A 165 22.36 8.97 -12.12
CA ILE A 165 21.15 9.46 -12.79
C ILE A 165 21.54 10.44 -13.91
N ASP A 166 22.37 11.43 -13.60
CA ASP A 166 22.82 12.46 -14.56
C ASP A 166 23.63 11.85 -15.72
N ALA A 167 24.36 10.76 -15.46
CA ALA A 167 25.08 10.00 -16.47
C ALA A 167 24.18 9.09 -17.33
N GLY A 168 22.87 9.08 -17.12
CA GLY A 168 21.93 8.28 -17.91
C GLY A 168 22.06 6.77 -17.70
N MET A 169 22.55 6.32 -16.54
CA MET A 169 22.79 4.88 -16.27
C MET A 169 21.51 4.05 -16.05
N PHE A 170 20.34 4.68 -16.05
CA PHE A 170 19.05 4.06 -15.75
C PHE A 170 18.17 4.09 -17.01
N ALA A 171 17.66 2.92 -17.42
CA ALA A 171 16.83 2.78 -18.63
C ALA A 171 15.32 3.00 -18.36
N GLY A 172 14.95 3.30 -17.12
CA GLY A 172 13.59 3.58 -16.70
C GLY A 172 13.41 5.02 -16.22
N TRP A 173 12.64 5.20 -15.16
CA TRP A 173 12.33 6.50 -14.56
C TRP A 173 12.86 6.56 -13.11
N PRO A 174 14.13 6.94 -12.90
CA PRO A 174 14.63 7.20 -11.55
C PRO A 174 13.98 8.47 -10.99
N ASP A 175 13.71 8.49 -9.68
CA ASP A 175 13.12 9.66 -9.03
C ASP A 175 14.08 10.86 -8.97
N PHE A 176 13.49 12.04 -8.86
CA PHE A 176 14.22 13.30 -8.74
C PHE A 176 14.90 13.44 -7.37
N HIS A 177 16.11 14.01 -7.35
CA HIS A 177 16.86 14.29 -6.12
C HIS A 177 16.85 15.79 -5.79
N PRO A 178 16.56 16.18 -4.54
CA PRO A 178 16.55 17.57 -4.15
C PRO A 178 17.98 18.15 -4.20
N PRO A 179 18.17 19.43 -4.55
CA PRO A 179 19.49 20.04 -4.60
C PRO A 179 20.13 20.09 -3.20
N ARG A 180 21.46 19.98 -3.17
CA ARG A 180 22.21 20.20 -1.94
C ARG A 180 22.39 21.71 -1.71
N GLN A 181 21.77 22.21 -0.65
CA GLN A 181 21.79 23.62 -0.30
C GLN A 181 23.15 24.04 0.32
N PRO A 182 23.55 25.33 0.22
CA PRO A 182 24.87 25.79 0.65
C PRO A 182 25.11 25.61 2.15
N THR A 183 24.09 25.84 2.97
CA THR A 183 24.17 25.76 4.44
C THR A 183 23.16 24.74 4.99
N MET A 184 23.40 24.27 6.22
CA MET A 184 22.46 23.38 6.91
C MET A 184 21.11 24.06 7.16
N SER A 185 21.12 25.34 7.54
CA SER A 185 19.90 26.12 7.73
C SER A 185 19.10 26.27 6.44
N ALA A 186 19.77 26.51 5.31
CA ALA A 186 19.11 26.56 4.00
C ALA A 186 18.49 25.20 3.62
N GLN A 187 19.20 24.09 3.88
CA GLN A 187 18.64 22.74 3.64
C GLN A 187 17.41 22.47 4.51
N LEU A 188 17.45 22.83 5.79
CA LEU A 188 16.31 22.62 6.70
C LEU A 188 15.12 23.53 6.35
N ALA A 189 15.36 24.76 5.89
CA ALA A 189 14.31 25.64 5.42
C ALA A 189 13.64 25.11 4.13
N ASP A 190 14.45 24.62 3.18
CA ASP A 190 13.99 23.97 1.95
C ASP A 190 13.18 22.70 2.26
N TRP A 191 13.70 21.85 3.15
CA TRP A 191 12.99 20.67 3.67
C TRP A 191 11.66 21.01 4.31
N TRP A 192 11.61 22.03 5.18
CA TRP A 192 10.37 22.44 5.82
C TRP A 192 9.37 22.97 4.81
N HIS A 193 9.81 23.79 3.85
CA HIS A 193 8.96 24.29 2.77
C HIS A 193 8.29 23.13 2.01
N HIS A 194 9.06 22.11 1.65
CA HIS A 194 8.55 20.94 0.94
C HIS A 194 7.67 20.03 1.81
N THR A 195 8.07 19.80 3.05
CA THR A 195 7.34 18.94 3.99
C THR A 195 6.04 19.56 4.45
N ALA A 196 5.99 20.89 4.61
CA ALA A 196 4.77 21.63 4.92
C ALA A 196 3.69 21.42 3.84
N GLY A 197 4.08 21.21 2.58
CA GLY A 197 3.18 20.89 1.48
C GLY A 197 2.36 19.61 1.70
N LEU A 198 2.88 18.63 2.45
CA LEU A 198 2.16 17.40 2.79
C LEU A 198 0.93 17.65 3.69
N PHE A 199 0.88 18.79 4.40
CA PHE A 199 -0.27 19.14 5.23
C PHE A 199 -1.40 19.81 4.44
N ASN A 200 -1.19 20.09 3.14
CA ASN A 200 -2.22 20.67 2.29
C ASN A 200 -3.23 19.61 1.84
N LEU A 201 -4.31 19.49 2.61
CA LEU A 201 -5.40 18.53 2.34
C LEU A 201 -6.34 18.97 1.20
N TRP A 202 -6.21 20.19 0.67
CA TRP A 202 -7.22 20.79 -0.20
C TRP A 202 -6.77 20.93 -1.65
N THR A 203 -5.47 20.91 -1.89
CA THR A 203 -4.94 21.09 -3.25
C THR A 203 -4.99 19.77 -4.02
N TYR A 204 -5.35 19.90 -5.29
CA TYR A 204 -5.50 18.82 -6.24
C TYR A 204 -4.63 19.13 -7.45
N MET A 205 -3.58 18.32 -7.61
CA MET A 205 -2.65 18.31 -8.74
C MET A 205 -1.89 19.61 -9.01
N THR A 206 -0.58 19.48 -9.24
CA THR A 206 0.16 20.50 -9.99
C THR A 206 -0.44 20.63 -11.40
N SER A 207 -0.18 21.76 -12.06
CA SER A 207 -0.70 22.19 -13.37
C SER A 207 -0.46 21.25 -14.57
N SER A 208 -0.08 19.99 -14.33
CA SER A 208 0.28 18.97 -15.32
C SER A 208 -0.56 17.67 -15.22
N ASP A 209 -1.70 17.66 -14.51
CA ASP A 209 -2.68 16.55 -14.44
C ASP A 209 -2.15 15.17 -14.01
N ALA A 210 -0.85 15.03 -13.70
CA ALA A 210 -0.20 13.73 -13.59
C ALA A 210 0.05 13.29 -12.15
N GLN A 211 0.27 14.23 -11.22
CA GLN A 211 0.68 13.86 -9.85
C GLN A 211 0.14 14.80 -8.76
N PRO A 212 -0.27 14.24 -7.59
CA PRO A 212 -0.36 14.98 -6.33
C PRO A 212 1.00 15.56 -5.94
N TYR A 213 0.99 16.59 -5.09
CA TYR A 213 2.18 17.30 -4.60
C TYR A 213 3.42 16.39 -4.45
N TYR A 214 4.43 16.62 -5.30
CA TYR A 214 5.67 15.84 -5.32
C TYR A 214 6.64 16.39 -4.27
N ASN A 215 6.74 15.72 -3.12
CA ASN A 215 7.76 16.08 -2.14
C ASN A 215 9.12 15.60 -2.64
N VAL A 216 10.02 16.54 -2.93
CA VAL A 216 11.35 16.25 -3.47
C VAL A 216 12.24 15.44 -2.52
N TYR A 217 11.94 15.39 -1.21
CA TYR A 217 12.70 14.60 -0.25
C TYR A 217 12.25 13.14 -0.15
N ASP A 218 11.02 12.87 -0.54
CA ASP A 218 10.48 11.52 -0.76
C ASP A 218 9.12 11.63 -1.49
N PRO A 219 9.08 11.35 -2.79
CA PRO A 219 7.87 11.52 -3.58
C PRO A 219 6.80 10.50 -3.22
N HIS A 220 7.18 9.35 -2.66
CA HIS A 220 6.27 8.25 -2.34
C HIS A 220 5.26 8.61 -1.25
N LEU A 221 5.54 9.65 -0.47
CA LEU A 221 4.71 10.16 0.63
C LEU A 221 3.42 10.86 0.19
N TRP A 222 3.20 10.99 -1.12
CA TRP A 222 2.03 11.65 -1.70
C TRP A 222 0.68 11.04 -1.28
N THR A 223 0.64 9.76 -0.86
CA THR A 223 -0.62 9.12 -0.43
C THR A 223 -1.06 9.53 0.97
N VAL A 224 -0.13 9.97 1.83
CA VAL A 224 -0.42 10.34 3.24
C VAL A 224 -1.50 11.42 3.36
N PRO A 225 -1.45 12.55 2.61
CA PRO A 225 -2.49 13.57 2.68
C PRO A 225 -3.84 13.06 2.17
N TYR A 226 -3.84 12.19 1.16
CA TYR A 226 -5.06 11.55 0.68
C TYR A 226 -5.67 10.63 1.73
N GLU A 227 -4.87 9.81 2.42
CA GLU A 227 -5.37 8.94 3.49
C GLU A 227 -5.99 9.73 4.64
N VAL A 228 -5.41 10.88 5.01
CA VAL A 228 -5.99 11.75 6.05
C VAL A 228 -7.28 12.40 5.55
N ARG A 229 -7.30 12.91 4.32
CA ARG A 229 -8.49 13.50 3.69
C ARG A 229 -9.64 12.51 3.59
N THR A 230 -9.39 11.30 3.08
CA THR A 230 -10.42 10.26 2.96
C THR A 230 -10.87 9.75 4.33
N SER A 231 -9.99 9.73 5.33
CA SER A 231 -10.38 9.42 6.72
C SER A 231 -11.33 10.47 7.28
N LEU A 232 -11.09 11.77 7.04
CA LEU A 232 -11.99 12.85 7.43
C LEU A 232 -13.37 12.70 6.77
N ILE A 233 -13.39 12.49 5.45
CA ILE A 233 -14.61 12.31 4.67
C ILE A 233 -15.39 11.07 5.13
N LEU A 234 -14.72 9.93 5.32
CA LEU A 234 -15.36 8.71 5.79
C LEU A 234 -16.03 8.93 7.14
N MET A 235 -15.34 9.54 8.10
CA MET A 235 -15.90 9.76 9.43
C MET A 235 -17.12 10.69 9.37
N LEU A 236 -17.09 11.73 8.54
CA LEU A 236 -18.23 12.60 8.30
C LEU A 236 -19.41 11.82 7.69
N VAL A 237 -19.17 11.04 6.64
CA VAL A 237 -20.19 10.22 5.98
C VAL A 237 -20.80 9.22 6.96
N LEU A 238 -19.98 8.53 7.77
CA LEU A 238 -20.44 7.59 8.78
C LEU A 238 -21.29 8.26 9.86
N VAL A 239 -20.97 9.48 10.27
CA VAL A 239 -21.81 10.28 11.17
C VAL A 239 -23.17 10.58 10.53
N ILE A 240 -23.20 11.00 9.26
CA ILE A 240 -24.43 11.33 8.53
C ILE A 240 -25.34 10.10 8.42
N VAL A 241 -24.79 8.95 8.05
CA VAL A 241 -25.56 7.72 7.82
C VAL A 241 -25.76 6.88 9.08
N ALA A 242 -25.22 7.33 10.23
CA ALA A 242 -25.20 6.58 11.48
C ALA A 242 -26.59 6.04 11.82
N ARG A 243 -27.59 6.94 11.87
CA ARG A 243 -28.96 6.62 12.30
C ARG A 243 -29.83 6.00 11.20
N CYS A 244 -29.30 5.81 9.99
CA CYS A 244 -30.05 5.24 8.88
C CYS A 244 -30.27 3.73 9.07
N ARG A 245 -31.42 3.23 8.58
CA ARG A 245 -31.63 1.79 8.39
C ARG A 245 -30.59 1.24 7.39
N PRO A 246 -30.20 -0.05 7.47
CA PRO A 246 -29.12 -0.62 6.64
C PRO A 246 -29.28 -0.35 5.14
N LEU A 247 -30.46 -0.57 4.57
CA LEU A 247 -30.71 -0.30 3.14
C LEU A 247 -30.53 1.18 2.79
N ALA A 248 -31.10 2.09 3.59
CA ALA A 248 -30.95 3.53 3.36
C ALA A 248 -29.48 3.97 3.49
N ARG A 249 -28.75 3.41 4.46
CA ARG A 249 -27.31 3.63 4.63
C ARG A 249 -26.51 3.18 3.40
N TRP A 250 -26.78 1.99 2.86
CA TRP A 250 -26.10 1.49 1.67
C TRP A 250 -26.41 2.32 0.43
N LEU A 251 -27.67 2.74 0.23
CA LEU A 251 -28.04 3.61 -0.87
C LEU A 251 -27.36 4.98 -0.77
N LEU A 252 -27.27 5.55 0.44
CA LEU A 252 -26.55 6.80 0.68
C LEU A 252 -25.04 6.66 0.47
N LEU A 253 -24.43 5.56 0.96
CA LEU A 253 -23.02 5.28 0.70
C LEU A 253 -22.75 5.13 -0.80
N LEU A 254 -23.61 4.41 -1.53
CA LEU A 254 -23.51 4.28 -2.97
C LEU A 254 -23.66 5.64 -3.68
N ALA A 255 -24.57 6.50 -3.21
CA ALA A 255 -24.72 7.85 -3.73
C ALA A 255 -23.46 8.71 -3.50
N PHE A 256 -22.84 8.64 -2.31
CA PHE A 256 -21.58 9.33 -2.02
C PHE A 256 -20.42 8.80 -2.84
N ILE A 257 -20.35 7.48 -3.05
CA ILE A 257 -19.37 6.83 -3.93
C ILE A 257 -19.52 7.36 -5.36
N GLN A 258 -20.74 7.35 -5.90
CA GLN A 258 -21.00 7.79 -7.27
C GLN A 258 -20.76 9.29 -7.47
N PHE A 259 -21.16 10.11 -6.49
CA PHE A 259 -20.84 11.53 -6.45
C PHE A 259 -19.33 11.77 -6.43
N SER A 260 -18.59 11.05 -5.59
CA SER A 260 -17.12 11.18 -5.55
C SER A 260 -16.48 10.78 -6.87
N ALA A 261 -16.99 9.72 -7.50
CA ALA A 261 -16.49 9.25 -8.79
C ALA A 261 -16.72 10.28 -9.92
N SER A 262 -17.88 10.95 -9.94
CA SER A 262 -18.17 12.00 -10.93
C SER A 262 -17.29 13.26 -10.79
N TRP A 263 -16.62 13.41 -9.66
CA TRP A 263 -15.68 14.50 -9.37
C TRP A 263 -14.21 14.01 -9.38
N ALA A 264 -13.94 12.89 -10.05
CA ALA A 264 -12.60 12.30 -10.18
C ALA A 264 -11.88 12.04 -8.82
N ARG A 265 -12.65 11.74 -7.76
CA ARG A 265 -12.15 11.44 -6.40
C ARG A 265 -11.99 9.94 -6.18
N TRP A 266 -11.16 9.29 -6.98
CA TRP A 266 -10.93 7.84 -6.90
C TRP A 266 -10.54 7.40 -5.48
N GLU A 267 -9.79 8.22 -4.75
CA GLU A 267 -9.34 7.93 -3.39
C GLU A 267 -10.52 7.83 -2.41
N VAL A 268 -11.52 8.71 -2.56
CA VAL A 268 -12.74 8.72 -1.74
C VAL A 268 -13.64 7.54 -2.13
N VAL A 269 -13.77 7.28 -3.43
CA VAL A 269 -14.51 6.11 -3.96
C VAL A 269 -13.99 4.83 -3.29
N MET A 270 -12.68 4.59 -3.33
CA MET A 270 -12.08 3.38 -2.75
C MET A 270 -12.31 3.27 -1.25
N PHE A 271 -12.14 4.37 -0.53
CA PHE A 271 -12.29 4.38 0.92
C PHE A 271 -13.74 4.13 1.36
N LEU A 272 -14.71 4.78 0.70
CA LEU A 272 -16.13 4.56 0.97
C LEU A 272 -16.59 3.16 0.52
N SER A 273 -16.07 2.64 -0.59
CA SER A 273 -16.33 1.25 -1.01
C SER A 273 -15.81 0.25 0.03
N GLY A 274 -14.63 0.46 0.59
CA GLY A 274 -14.11 -0.35 1.70
C GLY A 274 -15.04 -0.35 2.92
N ALA A 275 -15.53 0.82 3.30
CA ALA A 275 -16.50 0.96 4.40
C ALA A 275 -17.84 0.27 4.09
N MET A 276 -18.34 0.36 2.86
CA MET A 276 -19.55 -0.33 2.40
C MET A 276 -19.39 -1.85 2.44
N LEU A 277 -18.23 -2.38 2.03
CA LEU A 277 -17.92 -3.82 2.14
C LEU A 277 -17.95 -4.29 3.60
N ALA A 278 -17.34 -3.53 4.51
CA ALA A 278 -17.35 -3.84 5.93
C ALA A 278 -18.78 -3.82 6.50
N ASP A 279 -19.58 -2.83 6.14
CA ASP A 279 -20.97 -2.67 6.59
C ASP A 279 -21.86 -3.84 6.13
N ILE A 280 -21.75 -4.24 4.85
CA ILE A 280 -22.50 -5.38 4.31
C ILE A 280 -22.08 -6.68 5.01
N LYS A 281 -20.78 -6.88 5.24
CA LYS A 281 -20.30 -8.08 5.95
C LYS A 281 -20.83 -8.13 7.38
N MET A 282 -20.70 -7.04 8.13
CA MET A 282 -21.16 -6.98 9.52
C MET A 282 -22.67 -7.19 9.63
N TYR A 283 -23.45 -6.61 8.71
CA TYR A 283 -24.89 -6.86 8.65
C TYR A 283 -25.22 -8.35 8.46
N ARG A 284 -24.51 -9.04 7.56
CA ARG A 284 -24.69 -10.48 7.34
C ARG A 284 -24.30 -11.29 8.57
N ASP A 285 -23.18 -10.96 9.21
CA ASP A 285 -22.70 -11.66 10.40
C ASP A 285 -23.71 -11.53 11.55
N VAL A 286 -24.21 -10.32 11.84
CA VAL A 286 -25.28 -10.08 12.83
C VAL A 286 -26.54 -10.86 12.49
N HIS A 287 -26.96 -10.84 11.22
CA HIS A 287 -28.20 -11.49 10.81
C HIS A 287 -28.11 -13.01 10.93
N ASN A 288 -26.97 -13.60 10.56
CA ASN A 288 -26.70 -15.03 10.68
C ASN A 288 -26.62 -15.49 12.15
N GLU A 289 -26.10 -14.66 13.06
CA GLU A 289 -26.09 -14.95 14.51
C GLU A 289 -27.49 -14.82 15.13
N SER A 290 -28.33 -13.93 14.60
CA SER A 290 -29.68 -13.66 15.14
C SER A 290 -30.76 -14.64 14.68
N LEU A 291 -30.54 -15.40 13.61
CA LEU A 291 -31.44 -16.47 13.17
C LEU A 291 -31.13 -17.72 14.00
N PRO A 292 -32.08 -18.24 14.81
CA PRO A 292 -31.90 -19.51 15.49
C PRO A 292 -31.59 -20.61 14.47
N MET A 293 -30.90 -21.66 14.92
CA MET A 293 -30.56 -22.89 14.17
C MET A 293 -31.80 -23.73 13.75
N GLN A 294 -32.90 -23.06 13.42
CA GLN A 294 -34.18 -23.58 12.94
C GLN A 294 -34.79 -22.58 11.95
N SER A 295 -34.30 -22.58 10.72
CA SER A 295 -35.13 -22.28 9.55
C SER A 295 -34.47 -22.87 8.31
N GLU A 296 -34.73 -24.16 8.09
CA GLU A 296 -34.78 -24.66 6.72
C GLU A 296 -35.93 -23.91 6.04
N LYS A 297 -35.62 -23.28 4.90
CA LYS A 297 -36.50 -22.53 3.99
C LYS A 297 -36.74 -21.07 4.36
N ASP A 298 -35.78 -20.22 3.97
CA ASP A 298 -36.09 -18.86 3.53
C ASP A 298 -35.61 -18.69 2.08
N ASP A 299 -36.59 -18.59 1.18
CA ASP A 299 -36.48 -18.37 -0.27
C ASP A 299 -36.02 -16.94 -0.56
N SER A 300 -34.75 -16.64 -0.27
CA SER A 300 -34.09 -15.47 -0.83
C SER A 300 -33.25 -15.89 -2.03
N LEU A 301 -33.31 -15.14 -3.14
CA LEU A 301 -32.50 -15.39 -4.34
C LEU A 301 -30.98 -15.47 -4.07
N LEU A 302 -30.52 -15.05 -2.89
CA LEU A 302 -29.12 -15.11 -2.43
C LEU A 302 -28.81 -16.29 -1.49
N SER A 303 -29.81 -16.90 -0.83
CA SER A 303 -29.67 -18.12 -0.01
C SER A 303 -29.69 -19.41 -0.85
N ALA A 304 -30.15 -19.32 -2.10
CA ALA A 304 -30.20 -20.44 -3.06
C ALA A 304 -28.83 -20.86 -3.64
N ILE A 305 -27.76 -20.16 -3.30
CA ILE A 305 -26.42 -20.45 -3.82
C ILE A 305 -25.77 -21.51 -2.93
N GLY A 306 -25.82 -22.78 -3.37
CA GLY A 306 -25.14 -23.88 -2.68
C GLY A 306 -23.63 -23.62 -2.54
N GLY A 307 -22.98 -24.27 -1.56
CA GLY A 307 -21.53 -24.17 -1.31
C GLY A 307 -20.63 -24.12 -2.57
N PRO A 308 -20.80 -25.01 -3.57
CA PRO A 308 -20.00 -24.98 -4.80
C PRO A 308 -20.30 -23.77 -5.70
N GLN A 309 -21.54 -23.29 -5.77
CA GLN A 309 -21.88 -22.09 -6.54
C GLN A 309 -21.30 -20.83 -5.89
N LYS A 310 -21.28 -20.74 -4.56
CA LYS A 310 -20.65 -19.63 -3.83
C LYS A 310 -19.14 -19.59 -4.07
N ALA A 311 -18.51 -20.77 -4.09
CA ALA A 311 -17.09 -20.90 -4.44
C ALA A 311 -16.83 -20.46 -5.88
N ALA A 312 -17.68 -20.85 -6.84
CA ALA A 312 -17.57 -20.44 -8.23
C ALA A 312 -17.71 -18.92 -8.41
N VAL A 313 -18.72 -18.29 -7.79
CA VAL A 313 -18.88 -16.82 -7.82
C VAL A 313 -17.67 -16.12 -7.20
N THR A 314 -17.18 -16.62 -6.06
CA THR A 314 -15.99 -16.06 -5.41
C THR A 314 -14.76 -16.16 -6.30
N ALA A 315 -14.57 -17.30 -6.98
CA ALA A 315 -13.48 -17.49 -7.92
C ALA A 315 -13.59 -16.54 -9.12
N ILE A 316 -14.77 -16.42 -9.73
CA ILE A 316 -15.00 -15.51 -10.86
C ILE A 316 -14.67 -14.06 -10.44
N VAL A 317 -15.22 -13.60 -9.31
CA VAL A 317 -14.96 -12.24 -8.81
C VAL A 317 -13.48 -12.04 -8.50
N LEU A 318 -12.81 -13.04 -7.91
CA LEU A 318 -11.38 -12.97 -7.64
C LEU A 318 -10.57 -12.86 -8.94
N PHE A 319 -10.77 -13.75 -9.91
CA PHE A 319 -10.01 -13.75 -11.17
C PHE A 319 -10.27 -12.50 -11.99
N THR A 320 -11.51 -12.01 -12.05
CA THR A 320 -11.81 -10.72 -12.68
C THR A 320 -11.11 -9.58 -11.93
N GLY A 321 -11.15 -9.57 -10.59
CA GLY A 321 -10.48 -8.55 -9.80
C GLY A 321 -8.95 -8.52 -10.01
N LEU A 322 -8.32 -9.70 -10.01
CA LEU A 322 -6.89 -9.85 -10.30
C LEU A 322 -6.53 -9.43 -11.73
N TYR A 323 -7.41 -9.70 -12.71
CA TYR A 323 -7.24 -9.23 -14.08
C TYR A 323 -7.28 -7.70 -14.14
N LEU A 324 -8.28 -7.05 -13.52
CA LEU A 324 -8.36 -5.59 -13.49
C LEU A 324 -7.17 -4.94 -12.76
N LEU A 325 -6.70 -5.53 -11.66
CA LEU A 325 -5.48 -5.10 -10.96
C LEU A 325 -4.21 -5.25 -11.82
N SER A 326 -4.25 -6.08 -12.86
CA SER A 326 -3.13 -6.27 -13.78
C SER A 326 -3.10 -5.23 -14.92
N ALA A 327 -3.98 -4.23 -14.91
CA ALA A 327 -4.02 -3.20 -15.94
C ALA A 327 -2.70 -2.40 -15.99
N PRO A 328 -2.26 -1.97 -17.19
CA PRO A 328 -1.01 -1.24 -17.31
C PRO A 328 -1.11 0.20 -16.82
N SER A 329 -0.03 0.68 -16.20
CA SER A 329 0.06 2.06 -15.72
C SER A 329 0.18 3.04 -16.88
N THR A 330 0.83 2.68 -17.99
CA THR A 330 0.92 3.57 -19.16
C THR A 330 0.21 2.95 -20.34
N HIS A 331 -0.43 3.79 -21.15
CA HIS A 331 -1.11 3.37 -22.38
C HIS A 331 -2.22 2.32 -22.16
N ILE A 332 -2.96 2.43 -21.06
CA ILE A 332 -4.11 1.57 -20.78
C ILE A 332 -5.15 1.61 -21.91
N ASP A 333 -5.37 2.79 -22.49
CA ASP A 333 -6.34 3.01 -23.57
C ASP A 333 -5.88 2.45 -24.92
N GLY A 334 -4.63 2.00 -25.04
CA GLY A 334 -4.08 1.36 -26.23
C GLY A 334 -3.65 -0.08 -25.99
N THR A 335 -4.02 -0.68 -24.87
CA THR A 335 -3.64 -2.05 -24.51
C THR A 335 -4.81 -3.02 -24.76
N PRO A 336 -4.59 -4.13 -25.50
CA PRO A 336 -5.63 -5.14 -25.71
C PRO A 336 -6.30 -5.62 -24.43
N GLY A 337 -7.62 -5.81 -24.49
CA GLY A 337 -8.46 -6.15 -23.33
C GLY A 337 -8.87 -4.93 -22.50
N TYR A 338 -7.91 -4.10 -22.07
CA TYR A 338 -8.19 -2.93 -21.22
C TYR A 338 -8.79 -1.75 -21.98
N ILE A 339 -8.47 -1.58 -23.27
CA ILE A 339 -9.05 -0.54 -24.14
C ILE A 339 -10.59 -0.57 -24.13
N THR A 340 -11.20 -1.76 -24.14
CA THR A 340 -12.65 -1.93 -24.10
C THR A 340 -13.23 -1.55 -22.74
N ILE A 341 -12.46 -1.75 -21.66
CA ILE A 341 -12.88 -1.41 -20.31
C ILE A 341 -12.80 0.11 -20.12
N THR A 342 -11.70 0.74 -20.53
CA THR A 342 -11.49 2.17 -20.33
C THR A 342 -12.32 3.05 -21.27
N SER A 343 -12.79 2.52 -22.40
CA SER A 343 -13.75 3.20 -23.27
C SER A 343 -15.15 3.33 -22.65
N MET A 344 -15.50 2.46 -21.69
CA MET A 344 -16.77 2.52 -20.95
C MET A 344 -16.73 3.48 -19.75
N ILE A 345 -15.55 3.97 -19.37
CA ILE A 345 -15.37 4.86 -18.21
C ILE A 345 -15.57 6.31 -18.65
N PRO A 346 -16.52 7.06 -18.07
CA PRO A 346 -16.73 8.47 -18.39
C PRO A 346 -15.49 9.31 -18.13
N GLU A 347 -15.23 10.31 -18.98
CA GLU A 347 -14.08 11.22 -18.82
C GLU A 347 -14.11 12.01 -17.51
N SER A 348 -15.29 12.30 -16.97
CA SER A 348 -15.46 12.97 -15.68
C SER A 348 -14.86 12.23 -14.49
N TYR A 349 -14.50 10.94 -14.65
CA TYR A 349 -13.90 10.13 -13.60
C TYR A 349 -12.38 10.33 -13.51
N GLY A 350 -11.79 11.14 -14.39
CA GLY A 350 -10.37 11.50 -14.38
C GLY A 350 -9.46 10.35 -14.76
N ASP A 351 -8.54 9.96 -13.86
CA ASP A 351 -7.58 8.87 -14.11
C ASP A 351 -8.30 7.52 -14.20
N LYS A 352 -8.63 7.11 -15.44
CA LYS A 352 -9.31 5.86 -15.76
C LYS A 352 -8.61 4.63 -15.18
N ARG A 353 -7.28 4.65 -15.07
CA ARG A 353 -6.50 3.53 -14.50
C ARG A 353 -6.89 3.30 -13.04
N ARG A 354 -7.07 4.37 -12.26
CA ARG A 354 -7.46 4.29 -10.85
C ARG A 354 -8.85 3.71 -10.66
N ILE A 355 -9.77 3.95 -11.59
CA ILE A 355 -11.10 3.34 -11.57
C ILE A 355 -11.02 1.84 -11.86
N VAL A 356 -10.21 1.43 -12.85
CA VAL A 356 -9.99 0.00 -13.18
C VAL A 356 -9.33 -0.74 -12.02
N TYR A 357 -8.22 -0.21 -11.49
CA TYR A 357 -7.55 -0.78 -10.32
C TYR A 357 -8.47 -0.81 -9.11
N GLY A 358 -9.26 0.24 -8.92
CA GLY A 358 -10.19 0.36 -7.83
C GLY A 358 -11.27 -0.69 -7.84
N ALA A 359 -11.90 -0.91 -9.00
CA ALA A 359 -12.85 -2.01 -9.19
C ALA A 359 -12.19 -3.37 -8.87
N GLY A 360 -10.97 -3.60 -9.35
CA GLY A 360 -10.21 -4.81 -9.05
C GLY A 360 -9.90 -4.99 -7.55
N ALA A 361 -9.55 -3.91 -6.85
CA ALA A 361 -9.27 -3.90 -5.42
C ALA A 361 -10.53 -4.21 -4.59
N ILE A 362 -11.67 -3.63 -4.95
CA ILE A 362 -12.97 -3.90 -4.32
C ILE A 362 -13.33 -5.38 -4.49
N MET A 363 -13.16 -5.93 -5.69
CA MET A 363 -13.43 -7.34 -5.98
C MET A 363 -12.49 -8.29 -5.21
N LEU A 364 -11.20 -7.97 -5.12
CA LEU A 364 -10.21 -8.72 -4.35
C LEU A 364 -10.59 -8.78 -2.85
N ILE A 365 -10.93 -7.64 -2.25
CA ILE A 365 -11.28 -7.57 -0.83
C ILE A 365 -12.64 -8.23 -0.57
N TRP A 366 -13.60 -8.07 -1.46
CA TRP A 366 -14.87 -8.80 -1.37
C TRP A 366 -14.66 -10.32 -1.42
N ALA A 367 -13.85 -10.82 -2.36
CA ALA A 367 -13.63 -12.25 -2.52
C ALA A 367 -12.90 -12.85 -1.31
N THR A 368 -11.85 -12.18 -0.83
CA THR A 368 -11.07 -12.62 0.34
C THR A 368 -11.86 -12.51 1.64
N SER A 369 -12.66 -11.47 1.84
CA SER A 369 -13.56 -11.37 3.01
C SER A 369 -14.68 -12.42 3.01
N SER A 370 -15.03 -12.95 1.84
CA SER A 370 -16.09 -13.96 1.66
C SER A 370 -15.62 -15.41 1.76
N SER A 371 -14.31 -15.67 1.77
CA SER A 371 -13.72 -17.02 1.76
C SER A 371 -12.58 -17.19 2.77
N PRO A 372 -12.77 -17.97 3.85
CA PRO A 372 -11.71 -18.28 4.80
C PRO A 372 -10.49 -18.96 4.17
N ALA A 373 -10.69 -19.76 3.12
CA ALA A 373 -9.61 -20.42 2.40
C ALA A 373 -8.68 -19.40 1.71
N LEU A 374 -9.23 -18.31 1.15
CA LEU A 374 -8.42 -17.24 0.56
C LEU A 374 -7.72 -16.41 1.64
N GLN A 375 -8.32 -16.26 2.82
CA GLN A 375 -7.69 -15.55 3.93
C GLN A 375 -6.41 -16.25 4.40
N GLN A 376 -6.36 -17.59 4.36
CA GLN A 376 -5.18 -18.35 4.79
C GLN A 376 -3.88 -17.93 4.08
N LEU A 377 -3.96 -17.48 2.82
CA LEU A 377 -2.80 -16.96 2.08
C LEU A 377 -2.15 -15.76 2.79
N PHE A 378 -2.97 -14.93 3.44
CA PHE A 378 -2.55 -13.72 4.14
C PHE A 378 -2.33 -13.92 5.64
N LEU A 379 -2.68 -15.09 6.17
CA LEU A 379 -2.49 -15.45 7.58
C LEU A 379 -1.16 -16.18 7.84
N THR A 380 -0.35 -16.40 6.81
CA THR A 380 0.98 -16.98 6.95
C THR A 380 1.90 -16.08 7.81
N GLY A 381 2.85 -16.67 8.53
CA GLY A 381 3.80 -15.91 9.36
C GLY A 381 4.57 -14.84 8.57
N ILE A 382 4.91 -15.12 7.31
CA ILE A 382 5.57 -14.16 6.41
C ILE A 382 4.64 -12.98 6.11
N ALA A 383 3.40 -13.25 5.70
CA ALA A 383 2.44 -12.18 5.39
C ALA A 383 2.16 -11.32 6.62
N GLN A 384 1.99 -11.94 7.79
CA GLN A 384 1.77 -11.23 9.06
C GLN A 384 2.98 -10.38 9.46
N TYR A 385 4.21 -10.89 9.29
CA TYR A 385 5.43 -10.09 9.50
C TYR A 385 5.46 -8.87 8.58
N LEU A 386 5.26 -9.08 7.27
CA LEU A 386 5.19 -7.99 6.30
C LEU A 386 4.10 -6.98 6.66
N GLY A 387 2.96 -7.45 7.16
CA GLY A 387 1.86 -6.60 7.63
C GLY A 387 2.29 -5.67 8.77
N ARG A 388 2.97 -6.21 9.79
CA ARG A 388 3.47 -5.44 10.94
C ARG A 388 4.43 -4.32 10.52
N ILE A 389 5.36 -4.60 9.60
CA ILE A 389 6.34 -3.61 9.13
C ILE A 389 5.88 -2.81 7.90
N SER A 390 4.65 -3.02 7.41
CA SER A 390 4.20 -2.46 6.11
C SER A 390 4.29 -0.94 6.03
N TYR A 391 3.97 -0.24 7.13
CA TYR A 391 4.03 1.22 7.19
C TYR A 391 5.47 1.72 7.25
N ALA A 392 6.31 1.11 8.10
CA ALA A 392 7.74 1.38 8.14
C ALA A 392 8.40 1.14 6.77
N LEU A 393 8.10 0.01 6.12
CA LEU A 393 8.56 -0.33 4.77
C LEU A 393 8.17 0.75 3.75
N TYR A 394 6.91 1.19 3.79
CA TYR A 394 6.42 2.27 2.96
C TYR A 394 7.18 3.59 3.18
N ILE A 395 7.58 3.93 4.41
CA ILE A 395 8.29 5.17 4.69
C ILE A 395 9.77 5.11 4.29
N VAL A 396 10.45 3.98 4.54
CA VAL A 396 11.91 3.94 4.42
C VAL A 396 12.40 3.52 3.03
N HIS A 397 11.56 2.86 2.21
CA HIS A 397 12.01 2.32 0.93
C HIS A 397 12.50 3.40 -0.05
N GLY A 398 11.79 4.54 -0.17
CA GLY A 398 12.17 5.63 -1.07
C GLY A 398 13.57 6.20 -0.76
N PRO A 399 13.80 6.75 0.44
CA PRO A 399 15.10 7.30 0.82
C PRO A 399 16.25 6.28 0.70
N LEU A 400 16.01 5.01 1.05
CA LEU A 400 17.02 3.96 0.94
C LEU A 400 17.30 3.55 -0.52
N LEU A 401 16.30 3.59 -1.41
CA LEU A 401 16.54 3.41 -2.84
C LEU A 401 17.44 4.51 -3.38
N HIS A 402 17.24 5.75 -2.95
CA HIS A 402 18.06 6.88 -3.38
C HIS A 402 19.48 6.86 -2.81
N ILE A 403 19.66 6.54 -1.53
CA ILE A 403 20.99 6.56 -0.88
C ILE A 403 21.79 5.31 -1.24
N VAL A 404 21.15 4.14 -1.21
CA VAL A 404 21.82 2.84 -1.34
C VAL A 404 21.55 2.21 -2.68
N GLY A 405 20.28 2.10 -3.09
CA GLY A 405 19.88 1.29 -4.24
C GLY A 405 20.54 1.71 -5.55
N TYR A 406 20.42 2.99 -5.89
CA TYR A 406 20.99 3.53 -7.11
C TYR A 406 22.54 3.53 -7.08
N ALA A 407 23.14 3.82 -5.94
CA ALA A 407 24.60 3.82 -5.77
C ALA A 407 25.20 2.41 -5.86
N ILE A 408 24.60 1.41 -5.20
CA ILE A 408 25.18 0.06 -5.12
C ILE A 408 25.03 -0.69 -6.44
N THR A 409 23.89 -0.55 -7.13
CA THR A 409 23.67 -1.18 -8.42
C THR A 409 24.66 -0.65 -9.45
N THR A 410 24.90 0.65 -9.46
CA THR A 410 25.84 1.29 -10.39
C THR A 410 27.30 0.97 -10.04
N ALA A 411 27.64 0.84 -8.76
CA ALA A 411 28.96 0.39 -8.33
C ALA A 411 29.24 -1.07 -8.75
N ILE A 412 28.28 -1.98 -8.57
CA ILE A 412 28.38 -3.38 -9.01
C ILE A 412 28.50 -3.44 -10.54
N TRP A 413 27.72 -2.63 -11.25
CA TRP A 413 27.78 -2.56 -12.71
C TRP A 413 29.18 -2.15 -13.21
N LYS A 414 29.76 -1.09 -12.63
CA LYS A 414 31.14 -0.66 -12.92
C LYS A 414 32.17 -1.75 -12.60
N TYR A 415 32.01 -2.44 -11.47
CA TYR A 415 32.92 -3.52 -11.07
C TYR A 415 32.87 -4.74 -12.00
N LEU A 416 31.69 -5.10 -12.52
CA LEU A 416 31.53 -6.18 -13.49
C LEU A 416 32.09 -5.85 -14.88
N GLY A 417 32.46 -4.59 -15.10
CA GLY A 417 33.00 -4.07 -16.35
C GLY A 417 31.89 -3.62 -17.31
N THR A 418 31.95 -2.35 -17.69
CA THR A 418 31.04 -1.68 -18.65
C THR A 418 31.42 -1.92 -20.10
N ASP A 419 32.58 -2.53 -20.35
CA ASP A 419 33.10 -2.77 -21.69
C ASP A 419 32.36 -3.94 -22.35
N GLY A 420 31.61 -3.62 -23.41
CA GLY A 420 30.73 -4.52 -24.14
C GLY A 420 29.36 -4.68 -23.48
N GLU A 421 28.29 -4.33 -24.20
CA GLU A 421 26.87 -4.40 -23.80
C GLU A 421 26.39 -5.83 -23.49
N SER A 422 26.97 -6.48 -22.48
CA SER A 422 26.49 -7.78 -22.04
C SER A 422 25.30 -7.59 -21.11
N MET A 423 24.10 -7.62 -21.68
CA MET A 423 22.80 -7.61 -20.98
C MET A 423 22.80 -8.50 -19.72
N MET A 424 23.49 -9.65 -19.76
CA MET A 424 23.61 -10.56 -18.62
C MET A 424 24.34 -9.95 -17.41
N ARG A 425 25.39 -9.17 -17.62
CA ARG A 425 26.08 -8.48 -16.53
C ARG A 425 25.16 -7.39 -15.93
N TRP A 426 24.34 -6.73 -16.75
CA TRP A 426 23.42 -5.68 -16.29
C TRP A 426 22.34 -6.29 -15.41
N ILE A 427 21.73 -7.38 -15.88
CA ILE A 427 20.76 -8.17 -15.11
C ILE A 427 21.39 -8.64 -13.79
N ALA A 428 22.65 -9.09 -13.81
CA ALA A 428 23.34 -9.51 -12.59
C ALA A 428 23.59 -8.33 -11.62
N ALA A 429 23.97 -7.15 -12.13
CA ALA A 429 24.17 -5.95 -11.31
C ALA A 429 22.86 -5.48 -10.68
N VAL A 430 21.78 -5.39 -11.47
CA VAL A 430 20.43 -5.04 -10.99
C VAL A 430 19.94 -6.07 -9.97
N GLY A 431 20.09 -7.36 -10.26
CA GLY A 431 19.67 -8.43 -9.35
C GLY A 431 20.40 -8.40 -8.01
N LEU A 432 21.73 -8.31 -8.04
CA LEU A 432 22.55 -8.29 -6.83
C LEU A 432 22.39 -6.99 -6.04
N GLY A 433 22.39 -5.85 -6.74
CA GLY A 433 22.21 -4.53 -6.14
C GLY A 433 20.85 -4.42 -5.44
N ASN A 434 19.78 -4.87 -6.09
CA ASN A 434 18.46 -4.88 -5.48
C ASN A 434 18.37 -5.87 -4.31
N ALA A 435 18.98 -7.05 -4.39
CA ALA A 435 18.99 -7.99 -3.26
C ALA A 435 19.62 -7.38 -2.00
N ILE A 436 20.75 -6.67 -2.15
CA ILE A 436 21.40 -5.97 -1.04
C ILE A 436 20.53 -4.81 -0.55
N THR A 437 19.95 -4.05 -1.47
CA THR A 437 19.08 -2.91 -1.15
C THR A 437 17.85 -3.35 -0.37
N PHE A 438 17.17 -4.41 -0.79
CA PHE A 438 16.04 -4.98 -0.07
C PHE A 438 16.44 -5.48 1.31
N ALA A 439 17.59 -6.15 1.46
CA ALA A 439 18.06 -6.58 2.77
C ALA A 439 18.23 -5.39 3.74
N ILE A 440 18.77 -4.27 3.25
CA ILE A 440 18.92 -3.03 4.03
C ILE A 440 17.56 -2.38 4.31
N ILE A 441 16.67 -2.32 3.33
CA ILE A 441 15.29 -1.81 3.49
C ILE A 441 14.56 -2.59 4.58
N PHE A 442 14.60 -3.93 4.55
CA PHE A 442 13.96 -4.77 5.56
C PHE A 442 14.58 -4.58 6.94
N LEU A 443 15.90 -4.48 7.03
CA LEU A 443 16.60 -4.23 8.29
C LEU A 443 16.15 -2.89 8.90
N VAL A 444 16.22 -1.81 8.12
CA VAL A 444 15.87 -0.46 8.57
C VAL A 444 14.37 -0.35 8.86
N ALA A 445 13.50 -0.95 8.05
CA ALA A 445 12.06 -0.98 8.30
C ALA A 445 11.74 -1.71 9.62
N ASN A 446 12.42 -2.82 9.91
CA ASN A 446 12.23 -3.52 11.17
C ASN A 446 12.72 -2.70 12.38
N PHE A 447 13.86 -2.01 12.26
CA PHE A 447 14.31 -1.08 13.29
C PHE A 447 13.33 0.09 13.46
N PHE A 448 12.90 0.72 12.38
CA PHE A 448 11.94 1.81 12.39
C PHE A 448 10.63 1.38 13.06
N TYR A 449 10.13 0.19 12.73
CA TYR A 449 8.94 -0.37 13.37
C TYR A 449 9.12 -0.49 14.89
N ILE A 450 10.23 -1.07 15.36
CA ILE A 450 10.50 -1.23 16.80
C ILE A 450 10.65 0.14 17.49
N TRP A 451 11.41 1.05 16.92
CA TRP A 451 11.82 2.29 17.59
C TRP A 451 10.90 3.49 17.40
N VAL A 452 10.09 3.47 16.34
CA VAL A 452 9.16 4.54 16.01
C VAL A 452 7.73 4.02 16.10
N ASP A 453 7.36 2.94 15.43
CA ASP A 453 5.95 2.53 15.37
C ASP A 453 5.44 1.87 16.68
N THR A 454 6.26 1.11 17.41
CA THR A 454 5.83 0.49 18.68
C THR A 454 6.00 1.38 19.92
N THR A 455 6.80 2.44 19.81
CA THR A 455 7.05 3.41 20.89
C THR A 455 6.26 4.71 20.69
N SER A 456 5.88 5.04 19.45
CA SER A 456 4.93 6.12 19.16
C SER A 456 3.53 5.66 19.55
N TRP A 457 3.29 5.78 20.86
CA TRP A 457 1.98 5.89 21.48
C TRP A 457 1.19 4.60 21.69
N ASP A 458 1.74 3.75 22.56
CA ASP A 458 0.95 2.97 23.51
C ASP A 458 0.37 3.91 24.61
N GLY A 459 -0.42 4.90 24.21
CA GLY A 459 -1.25 5.68 25.11
C GLY A 459 -2.45 4.86 25.55
N GLY A 460 -2.24 3.91 26.46
CA GLY A 460 -3.30 3.03 26.96
C GLY A 460 -2.97 2.26 28.23
N ASP A 461 -1.86 1.50 28.27
CA ASP A 461 -1.71 0.46 29.31
C ASP A 461 -0.32 0.25 29.91
N LYS A 462 0.70 1.06 29.57
CA LYS A 462 2.01 0.94 30.23
C LYS A 462 2.12 1.89 31.41
N LYS A 463 2.13 1.33 32.63
CA LYS A 463 2.46 2.08 33.85
C LYS A 463 3.88 2.66 33.74
N PRO A 464 4.13 3.89 34.23
CA PRO A 464 5.40 4.60 34.07
C PRO A 464 6.50 4.10 35.03
N GLY A 465 6.76 2.79 35.04
CA GLY A 465 7.76 2.15 35.91
C GLY A 465 8.79 1.27 35.19
N ASP A 466 8.53 0.83 33.95
CA ASP A 466 9.37 -0.18 33.29
C ASP A 466 10.52 0.39 32.45
N PHE A 467 10.70 1.71 32.41
CA PHE A 467 11.75 2.35 31.59
C PHE A 467 13.17 2.27 32.19
N PHE A 468 13.35 1.83 33.44
CA PHE A 468 14.66 1.83 34.11
C PHE A 468 15.19 0.45 34.55
N SER A 469 14.54 -0.66 34.20
CA SER A 469 14.95 -2.00 34.66
C SER A 469 15.85 -2.78 33.69
N SER A 470 16.09 -2.32 32.46
CA SER A 470 16.88 -3.07 31.47
C SER A 470 18.26 -2.44 31.16
N ALA A 471 18.82 -1.73 32.13
CA ALA A 471 20.21 -1.28 32.11
C ALA A 471 20.90 -1.66 33.43
N GLN A 472 20.97 -2.97 33.71
CA GLN A 472 21.98 -3.62 34.55
C GLN A 472 22.28 -4.99 33.98
#